data_AF-A0A851N615-F1
#
_entry.id   AF-A0A851N615-F1
#
_cell.length_a   1.000
_cell.length_b   1.000
_cell.length_c   1.000
_cell.angle_alpha   90.00
_cell.angle_beta   90.00
_cell.angle_gamma   90.00
#
_symmetry.space_group_name_H-M   'P 1'
#
loop_
_entity.id
_entity.type
_entity.pdbx_description
1 polymer ?
#
loop_
_entity_poly.entity_id
_entity_poly.type
_entity_poly.pdbx_seq_one_letter_code
_entity_poly.pdbx_strand_id
1 'polypeptide(L)'
;AGPGRSGDLERQWEKMAAAGLALKVRQLSTTAARPASKLVKPPVQVYGLEGRYATALYSAATKQKKLEQVEKELARVWTLLKDPKLSSVVMNPHTKGTVKQKAVNDALAKERMSPITVNLMNLLAENGRLRYTPGIVSAFGKIMSAYRGEVLCTVTTAQPLDEASLTELKSVLNGFLAKGEVLKLQTKTDPSVLGGMIVNIGEKYVDMSTRSKIQKLTKIMRETV
;
A
#
# COMPACT_ATOMS: atom_id res chain seq x y z
N ALA A 1 -56.57 35.69 -56.90
CA ALA A 1 -56.62 36.30 -55.56
C ALA A 1 -57.09 35.23 -54.58
N GLY A 2 -56.37 34.83 -53.55
CA GLY A 2 -55.05 35.19 -53.07
C GLY A 2 -54.71 34.13 -52.00
N PRO A 3 -53.66 33.31 -52.20
CA PRO A 3 -53.30 32.20 -51.33
C PRO A 3 -52.46 32.73 -50.17
N GLY A 4 -52.95 32.64 -48.93
CA GLY A 4 -52.31 33.39 -47.83
C GLY A 4 -52.47 32.84 -46.43
N ARG A 5 -52.71 31.53 -46.25
CA ARG A 5 -52.76 30.93 -44.89
C ARG A 5 -52.05 29.60 -44.69
N SER A 6 -51.58 28.91 -45.74
CA SER A 6 -50.86 27.63 -45.56
C SER A 6 -49.34 27.80 -45.40
N GLY A 7 -48.74 28.81 -46.05
CA GLY A 7 -47.28 28.97 -46.09
C GLY A 7 -46.63 29.49 -44.79
N ASP A 8 -47.38 30.12 -43.90
CA ASP A 8 -46.85 30.64 -42.63
C ASP A 8 -46.75 29.56 -41.54
N LEU A 9 -47.62 28.55 -41.56
CA LEU A 9 -47.55 27.43 -40.61
C LEU A 9 -46.38 26.48 -40.97
N GLU A 10 -46.14 26.23 -42.26
CA GLU A 10 -45.00 25.44 -42.73
C GLU A 10 -43.64 26.12 -42.45
N ARG A 11 -43.56 27.45 -42.63
CA ARG A 11 -42.34 28.20 -42.29
C ARG A 11 -42.10 28.30 -40.78
N GLN A 12 -43.15 28.28 -39.96
CA GLN A 12 -43.00 28.19 -38.51
C GLN A 12 -42.57 26.79 -38.06
N TRP A 13 -43.05 25.73 -38.71
CA TRP A 13 -42.58 24.36 -38.45
C TRP A 13 -41.12 24.15 -38.88
N GLU A 14 -40.68 24.69 -40.02
CA GLU A 14 -39.27 24.60 -40.43
C GLU A 14 -38.33 25.39 -39.52
N LYS A 15 -38.73 26.58 -39.04
CA LYS A 15 -37.94 27.37 -38.08
C LYS A 15 -37.90 26.75 -36.67
N MET A 16 -38.96 26.06 -36.25
CA MET A 16 -38.99 25.29 -35.00
C MET A 16 -38.15 24.00 -35.10
N ALA A 17 -38.14 23.34 -36.27
CA ALA A 17 -37.36 22.13 -36.51
C ALA A 17 -35.85 22.39 -36.63
N ALA A 18 -35.44 23.58 -37.08
CA ALA A 18 -34.04 23.94 -37.28
C ALA A 18 -33.33 24.52 -36.04
N ALA A 19 -34.02 24.76 -34.92
CA ALA A 19 -33.46 25.43 -33.73
C ALA A 19 -33.27 24.51 -32.50
N GLY A 20 -33.39 23.19 -32.65
CA GLY A 20 -33.38 22.24 -31.55
C GLY A 20 -32.18 21.29 -31.53
N LEU A 21 -31.15 21.66 -30.78
CA LEU A 21 -30.08 20.80 -30.25
C LEU A 21 -29.12 20.16 -31.28
N ALA A 22 -28.02 20.87 -31.50
CA ALA A 22 -26.74 20.24 -31.81
C ALA A 22 -26.49 19.07 -30.84
N LEU A 23 -26.55 17.84 -31.36
CA LEU A 23 -26.09 16.64 -30.66
C LEU A 23 -24.59 16.80 -30.42
N LYS A 24 -24.24 17.39 -29.28
CA LYS A 24 -22.92 17.26 -28.70
C LYS A 24 -22.82 15.80 -28.28
N VAL A 25 -22.26 14.98 -29.17
CA VAL A 25 -21.89 13.59 -28.89
C VAL A 25 -21.04 13.61 -27.62
N ARG A 26 -21.68 13.37 -26.48
CA ARG A 26 -20.97 13.06 -25.24
C ARG A 26 -20.33 11.72 -25.51
N GLN A 27 -19.03 11.75 -25.79
CA GLN A 27 -18.19 10.57 -25.73
C GLN A 27 -18.38 9.96 -24.34
N LEU A 28 -19.22 8.92 -24.25
CA LEU A 28 -19.30 8.04 -23.10
C LEU A 28 -18.09 7.11 -23.18
N SER A 29 -16.92 7.67 -22.93
CA SER A 29 -15.66 6.97 -22.83
C SER A 29 -14.78 7.75 -21.88
N THR A 30 -14.90 7.37 -20.62
CA THR A 30 -13.88 7.22 -19.58
C THR A 30 -14.61 7.36 -18.25
N THR A 31 -14.47 6.33 -17.42
CA THR A 31 -14.61 6.32 -15.97
C THR A 31 -15.17 7.61 -15.39
N ALA A 32 -16.44 7.61 -15.01
CA ALA A 32 -17.00 8.64 -14.16
C ALA A 32 -16.10 8.77 -12.93
N ALA A 33 -15.24 9.79 -12.95
CA ALA A 33 -14.44 10.19 -11.81
C ALA A 33 -15.44 10.68 -10.77
N ARG A 34 -15.82 9.77 -9.86
CA ARG A 34 -16.41 10.14 -8.57
C ARG A 34 -15.57 11.28 -8.00
N PRO A 35 -16.16 12.32 -7.38
CA PRO A 35 -15.39 13.38 -6.76
C PRO A 35 -14.49 12.76 -5.69
N ALA A 36 -13.23 12.52 -6.06
CA ALA A 36 -12.23 11.97 -5.18
C ALA A 36 -11.92 13.08 -4.18
N SER A 37 -12.59 13.04 -3.02
CA SER A 37 -12.20 13.85 -1.86
C SER A 37 -10.68 13.80 -1.76
N LYS A 38 -9.98 14.94 -1.93
CA LYS A 38 -8.51 15.02 -2.08
C LYS A 38 -7.84 13.94 -1.25
N LEU A 39 -7.42 12.85 -1.91
CA LEU A 39 -6.75 11.74 -1.27
C LEU A 39 -5.34 12.24 -1.00
N VAL A 40 -4.92 12.22 0.27
CA VAL A 40 -3.54 12.54 0.62
C VAL A 40 -2.69 11.42 0.03
N LYS A 41 -1.87 11.77 -0.96
CA LYS A 41 -1.00 10.80 -1.63
C LYS A 41 0.01 10.27 -0.61
N PRO A 42 0.16 8.95 -0.48
CA PRO A 42 1.18 8.37 0.39
C PRO A 42 2.57 8.68 -0.20
N PRO A 43 3.61 8.81 0.64
CA PRO A 43 4.98 9.06 0.20
C PRO A 43 5.55 7.94 -0.69
N VAL A 44 5.06 6.71 -0.53
CA VAL A 44 5.43 5.55 -1.37
C VAL A 44 4.18 4.93 -1.97
N GLN A 45 4.24 4.59 -3.27
CA GLN A 45 3.17 3.88 -3.96
C GLN A 45 3.19 2.40 -3.57
N VAL A 46 2.13 1.95 -2.92
CA VAL A 46 1.89 0.52 -2.65
C VAL A 46 0.86 -0.01 -3.62
N TYR A 47 1.17 -1.11 -4.27
CA TYR A 47 0.32 -1.72 -5.30
C TYR A 47 -0.55 -2.84 -4.73
N GLY A 48 -1.51 -3.29 -5.54
CA GLY A 48 -2.42 -4.38 -5.19
C GLY A 48 -3.64 -3.94 -4.39
N LEU A 49 -4.49 -4.92 -4.05
CA LEU A 49 -5.71 -4.71 -3.27
C LEU A 49 -5.39 -4.14 -1.89
N GLU A 50 -4.39 -4.71 -1.24
CA GLU A 50 -3.91 -4.33 0.08
C GLU A 50 -3.37 -2.90 0.10
N GLY A 51 -2.58 -2.54 -0.92
CA GLY A 51 -2.04 -1.19 -1.08
C GLY A 51 -3.11 -0.12 -1.27
N ARG A 52 -4.20 -0.43 -1.98
CA ARG A 52 -5.35 0.49 -2.13
C ARG A 52 -6.03 0.76 -0.80
N TYR A 53 -6.27 -0.28 0.01
CA TYR A 53 -6.85 -0.12 1.35
C TYR A 53 -5.89 0.62 2.30
N ALA A 54 -4.60 0.29 2.28
CA ALA A 54 -3.60 0.98 3.09
C ALA A 54 -3.47 2.46 2.72
N THR A 55 -3.54 2.79 1.43
CA THR A 55 -3.52 4.18 0.94
C THR A 55 -4.76 4.96 1.37
N ALA A 56 -5.95 4.34 1.27
CA ALA A 56 -7.19 4.94 1.74
C ALA A 56 -7.19 5.17 3.25
N LEU A 57 -6.69 4.19 4.01
CA LEU A 57 -6.53 4.28 5.46
C LEU A 57 -5.57 5.40 5.85
N TYR A 58 -4.42 5.48 5.18
CA TYR A 58 -3.46 6.56 5.37
C TYR A 58 -4.10 7.93 5.10
N SER A 59 -4.80 8.09 3.97
CA SER A 59 -5.49 9.35 3.67
C SER A 59 -6.55 9.72 4.72
N ALA A 60 -7.25 8.74 5.30
CA ALA A 60 -8.24 8.99 6.36
C ALA A 60 -7.56 9.37 7.69
N ALA A 61 -6.49 8.65 8.05
CA ALA A 61 -5.73 8.87 9.28
C ALA A 61 -4.99 10.22 9.27
N THR A 62 -4.43 10.64 8.13
CA THR A 62 -3.78 11.96 7.99
C THR A 62 -4.78 13.10 8.13
N LYS A 63 -5.99 12.97 7.56
CA LYS A 63 -7.07 13.97 7.71
C LYS A 63 -7.49 14.15 9.16
N GLN A 64 -7.47 13.08 9.95
CA GLN A 64 -7.82 13.11 11.38
C GLN A 64 -6.61 13.32 12.31
N LYS A 65 -5.38 13.45 11.78
CA LYS A 65 -4.12 13.55 12.53
C LYS A 65 -3.90 12.42 13.57
N LYS A 66 -4.41 11.22 13.30
CA LYS A 66 -4.35 10.04 14.21
C LYS A 66 -3.43 8.92 13.69
N LEU A 67 -2.40 9.25 12.92
CA LEU A 67 -1.54 8.28 12.23
C LEU A 67 -0.86 7.27 13.17
N GLU A 68 -0.22 7.76 14.24
CA GLU A 68 0.49 6.90 15.20
C GLU A 68 -0.46 6.01 16.02
N GLN A 69 -1.65 6.52 16.33
CA GLN A 69 -2.68 5.74 17.03
C GLN A 69 -3.13 4.56 16.16
N VAL A 70 -3.40 4.82 14.87
CA VAL A 70 -3.82 3.79 13.91
C VAL A 70 -2.72 2.75 13.71
N GLU A 71 -1.44 3.15 13.66
CA GLU A 71 -0.31 2.21 13.57
C GLU A 71 -0.27 1.23 14.75
N LYS A 72 -0.39 1.75 15.99
CA LYS A 72 -0.42 0.91 17.20
C LYS A 72 -1.64 -0.01 17.23
N GLU A 73 -2.80 0.48 16.78
CA GLU A 73 -4.02 -0.32 16.68
C GLU A 73 -3.88 -1.44 15.64
N LEU A 74 -3.30 -1.17 14.48
CA LEU A 74 -3.05 -2.20 13.46
C LEU A 74 -2.07 -3.27 13.95
N ALA A 75 -1.06 -2.92 14.73
CA ALA A 75 -0.17 -3.88 15.35
C ALA A 75 -0.91 -4.80 16.35
N ARG A 76 -1.87 -4.26 17.11
CA ARG A 76 -2.76 -5.04 17.98
C ARG A 76 -3.72 -5.94 17.20
N VAL A 77 -4.30 -5.43 16.11
CA VAL A 77 -5.13 -6.26 15.23
C VAL A 77 -4.32 -7.41 14.65
N TRP A 78 -3.07 -7.16 14.26
CA TRP A 78 -2.17 -8.21 13.78
C TRP A 78 -1.94 -9.31 14.84
N THR A 79 -1.74 -8.95 16.10
CA THR A 79 -1.60 -9.95 17.19
C THR A 79 -2.90 -10.74 17.40
N LEU A 80 -4.07 -10.09 17.38
CA LEU A 80 -5.36 -10.78 17.50
C LEU A 80 -5.64 -11.72 16.33
N LEU A 81 -5.16 -11.38 15.13
CA LEU A 81 -5.35 -12.22 13.94
C LEU A 81 -4.49 -13.49 13.96
N LYS A 82 -3.43 -13.52 14.77
CA LYS A 82 -2.62 -14.74 14.99
C LYS A 82 -3.35 -15.78 15.84
N ASP A 83 -4.39 -15.38 16.59
CA ASP A 83 -5.16 -16.33 17.37
C ASP A 83 -5.87 -17.33 16.45
N PRO A 84 -5.68 -18.65 16.65
CA PRO A 84 -6.16 -19.68 15.73
C PRO A 84 -7.69 -19.69 15.58
N LYS A 85 -8.41 -19.29 16.64
CA LYS A 85 -9.86 -19.15 16.64
C LYS A 85 -10.32 -18.05 15.68
N LEU A 86 -9.66 -16.89 15.69
CA LEU A 86 -10.01 -15.77 14.84
C LEU A 86 -9.53 -16.01 13.40
N SER A 87 -8.33 -16.58 13.24
CA SER A 87 -7.77 -16.95 11.94
C SER A 87 -8.66 -17.94 11.19
N SER A 88 -9.18 -18.98 11.84
CA SER A 88 -10.09 -19.95 11.20
C SER A 88 -11.40 -19.30 10.71
N VAL A 89 -11.97 -18.36 11.47
CA VAL A 89 -13.19 -17.62 11.10
C VAL A 89 -12.93 -16.66 9.92
N VAL A 90 -11.76 -16.01 9.91
CA VAL A 90 -11.32 -15.13 8.83
C VAL A 90 -11.03 -15.90 7.54
N MET A 91 -10.40 -17.08 7.68
CA MET A 91 -10.04 -17.96 6.57
C MET A 91 -11.21 -18.78 6.05
N ASN A 92 -12.34 -18.92 6.75
CA ASN A 92 -13.51 -19.61 6.21
C ASN A 92 -14.31 -18.68 5.27
N PRO A 93 -14.45 -18.99 3.96
CA PRO A 93 -15.22 -18.16 3.03
C PRO A 93 -16.73 -18.35 3.16
N HIS A 94 -17.19 -19.44 3.79
CA HIS A 94 -18.60 -19.83 3.87
C HIS A 94 -19.37 -19.12 5.01
N THR A 95 -18.67 -18.49 5.94
CA THR A 95 -19.31 -17.72 7.02
C THR A 95 -19.83 -16.39 6.49
N LYS A 96 -21.11 -16.10 6.76
CA LYS A 96 -21.79 -14.85 6.33
C LYS A 96 -20.99 -13.62 6.81
N GLY A 97 -20.87 -12.61 5.93
CA GLY A 97 -20.14 -11.37 6.23
C GLY A 97 -20.61 -10.67 7.51
N THR A 98 -21.90 -10.78 7.84
CA THR A 98 -22.50 -10.23 9.07
C THR A 98 -22.01 -10.93 10.34
N VAL A 99 -21.78 -12.24 10.31
CA VAL A 99 -21.25 -13.00 11.46
C VAL A 99 -19.78 -12.67 11.67
N LYS A 100 -19.01 -12.52 10.58
CA LYS A 100 -17.62 -12.07 10.64
C LYS A 100 -17.51 -10.65 11.17
N GLN A 101 -18.36 -9.73 10.72
CA GLN A 101 -18.41 -8.35 11.21
C GLN A 101 -18.67 -8.31 12.72
N LYS A 102 -19.64 -9.08 13.22
CA LYS A 102 -19.92 -9.14 14.66
C LYS A 102 -18.72 -9.68 15.44
N ALA A 103 -18.16 -10.82 15.04
CA ALA A 103 -17.00 -11.39 15.73
C ALA A 103 -15.78 -10.46 15.75
N VAL A 104 -15.54 -9.74 14.65
CA VAL A 104 -14.45 -8.77 14.55
C VAL A 104 -14.74 -7.52 15.38
N ASN A 105 -15.98 -7.00 15.35
CA ASN A 105 -16.39 -5.87 16.18
C ASN A 105 -16.33 -6.19 17.68
N ASP A 106 -16.71 -7.40 18.09
CA ASP A 106 -16.62 -7.84 19.48
C ASP A 106 -15.16 -7.92 19.95
N ALA A 107 -14.24 -8.35 19.07
CA ALA A 107 -12.80 -8.33 19.35
C ALA A 107 -12.25 -6.89 19.41
N LEU A 108 -12.69 -6.00 18.53
CA LEU A 108 -12.29 -4.59 18.48
C LEU A 108 -12.86 -3.76 19.64
N ALA A 109 -14.08 -4.07 20.09
CA ALA A 109 -14.76 -3.38 21.18
C ALA A 109 -14.05 -3.63 22.52
N LYS A 110 -13.50 -4.84 22.71
CA LYS A 110 -12.67 -5.17 23.89
C LYS A 110 -11.42 -4.30 23.99
N GLU A 111 -10.87 -3.88 22.85
CA GLU A 111 -9.63 -3.12 22.75
C GLU A 111 -9.83 -1.60 22.63
N ARG A 112 -11.08 -1.11 22.61
CA ARG A 112 -11.43 0.33 22.45
C ARG A 112 -10.66 1.02 21.31
N MET A 113 -10.67 0.41 20.12
CA MET A 113 -9.96 0.95 18.95
C MET A 113 -10.64 2.20 18.36
N SER A 114 -9.87 3.01 17.62
CA SER A 114 -10.37 4.21 16.95
C SER A 114 -11.46 3.89 15.92
N PRO A 115 -12.37 4.84 15.66
CA PRO A 115 -13.44 4.66 14.66
C PRO A 115 -12.90 4.42 13.24
N ILE A 116 -11.68 4.89 12.94
CA ILE A 116 -11.02 4.66 11.65
C ILE A 116 -10.70 3.18 11.47
N THR A 117 -10.09 2.56 12.49
CA THR A 117 -9.71 1.14 12.47
C THR A 117 -10.93 0.23 12.45
N VAL A 118 -11.98 0.57 13.21
CA VAL A 118 -13.25 -0.16 13.21
C VAL A 118 -13.93 -0.10 11.84
N ASN A 119 -13.96 1.09 11.21
CA ASN A 119 -14.55 1.24 9.88
C ASN A 119 -13.77 0.43 8.83
N LEU A 120 -12.44 0.43 8.87
CA LEU A 120 -11.62 -0.41 8.00
C LEU A 120 -11.99 -1.89 8.13
N MET A 121 -12.09 -2.39 9.37
CA MET A 121 -12.40 -3.80 9.61
C MET A 121 -13.81 -4.17 9.17
N ASN A 122 -14.79 -3.28 9.37
CA ASN A 122 -16.15 -3.46 8.87
C ASN A 122 -16.20 -3.56 7.35
N LEU A 123 -15.48 -2.67 6.65
CA LEU A 123 -15.36 -2.70 5.18
C LEU A 123 -14.68 -3.98 4.69
N LEU A 124 -13.62 -4.42 5.36
CA LEU A 124 -12.94 -5.68 5.01
C LEU A 124 -13.83 -6.90 5.24
N ALA A 125 -14.63 -6.88 6.30
CA ALA A 125 -15.56 -7.95 6.61
C ALA A 125 -16.75 -8.00 5.65
N GLU A 126 -17.29 -6.85 5.24
CA GLU A 126 -18.36 -6.73 4.25
C GLU A 126 -17.92 -7.25 2.88
N ASN A 127 -16.71 -6.88 2.46
CA ASN A 127 -16.15 -7.28 1.17
C ASN A 127 -15.55 -8.71 1.19
N GLY A 128 -15.58 -9.42 2.33
CA GLY A 128 -14.97 -10.75 2.48
C GLY A 128 -13.45 -10.75 2.39
N ARG A 129 -12.79 -9.60 2.56
CA ARG A 129 -11.35 -9.36 2.37
C ARG A 129 -10.54 -9.40 3.66
N LEU A 130 -11.11 -9.87 4.76
CA LEU A 130 -10.44 -10.02 6.06
C LEU A 130 -9.14 -10.85 6.00
N ARG A 131 -9.03 -11.77 5.04
CA ARG A 131 -7.81 -12.57 4.85
C ARG A 131 -6.58 -11.75 4.42
N TYR A 132 -6.82 -10.58 3.82
CA TYR A 132 -5.78 -9.67 3.34
C TYR A 132 -5.36 -8.64 4.40
N THR A 133 -5.98 -8.66 5.58
CA THR A 133 -5.59 -7.81 6.71
C THR A 133 -4.08 -7.88 6.99
N PRO A 134 -3.43 -9.06 6.97
CA PRO A 134 -1.99 -9.17 7.13
C PRO A 134 -1.18 -8.28 6.18
N GLY A 135 -1.49 -8.33 4.89
CA GLY A 135 -0.76 -7.55 3.90
C GLY A 135 -1.13 -6.07 3.92
N ILE A 136 -2.36 -5.71 4.31
CA ILE A 136 -2.74 -4.31 4.56
C ILE A 136 -1.91 -3.70 5.70
N VAL A 137 -1.72 -4.44 6.80
CA VAL A 137 -0.87 -3.99 7.93
C VAL A 137 0.57 -3.79 7.46
N SER A 138 1.13 -4.74 6.69
CA SER A 138 2.48 -4.62 6.12
C SER A 138 2.60 -3.41 5.18
N ALA A 139 1.65 -3.23 4.27
CA ALA A 139 1.64 -2.11 3.33
C ALA A 139 1.50 -0.77 4.05
N PHE A 140 0.68 -0.69 5.10
CA PHE A 140 0.55 0.51 5.92
C PHE A 140 1.85 0.81 6.68
N GLY A 141 2.51 -0.21 7.23
CA GLY A 141 3.83 -0.05 7.85
C GLY A 141 4.88 0.52 6.90
N LYS A 142 4.90 0.08 5.63
CA LYS A 142 5.78 0.65 4.60
C LYS A 142 5.48 2.12 4.33
N ILE A 143 4.20 2.49 4.25
CA ILE A 143 3.79 3.90 4.09
C ILE A 143 4.24 4.74 5.30
N MET A 144 4.09 4.22 6.51
CA MET A 144 4.46 4.91 7.75
C MET A 144 5.98 5.10 7.88
N SER A 145 6.78 4.08 7.57
CA SER A 145 8.24 4.23 7.53
C SER A 145 8.65 5.30 6.50
N ALA A 146 8.07 5.28 5.30
CA ALA A 146 8.34 6.32 4.31
C ALA A 146 7.88 7.73 4.74
N TYR A 147 6.77 7.84 5.48
CA TYR A 147 6.30 9.12 6.04
C TYR A 147 7.27 9.69 7.07
N ARG A 148 7.93 8.83 7.85
CA ARG A 148 8.97 9.22 8.82
C ARG A 148 10.34 9.44 8.18
N GLY A 149 10.51 9.16 6.89
CA GLY A 149 11.82 9.11 6.26
C GLY A 149 12.67 7.94 6.74
N GLU A 150 12.06 6.89 7.29
CA GLU A 150 12.78 5.67 7.67
C GLU A 150 13.12 4.84 6.43
N VAL A 151 14.41 4.60 6.20
CA VAL A 151 14.88 3.71 5.14
C VAL A 151 15.23 2.35 5.74
N LEU A 152 14.53 1.32 5.27
CA LEU A 152 14.81 -0.07 5.65
C LEU A 152 16.12 -0.52 5.01
N CYS A 153 17.10 -0.83 5.85
CA CYS A 153 18.38 -1.39 5.46
C CYS A 153 18.49 -2.84 5.95
N THR A 154 18.52 -3.80 5.03
CA THR A 154 18.74 -5.21 5.36
C THR A 154 20.20 -5.56 5.16
N VAL A 155 20.89 -5.95 6.23
CA VAL A 155 22.28 -6.39 6.19
C VAL A 155 22.32 -7.90 6.37
N THR A 156 22.85 -8.62 5.38
CA THR A 156 23.04 -10.08 5.43
C THR A 156 24.52 -10.39 5.64
N THR A 157 24.84 -11.11 6.72
CA THR A 157 26.21 -11.51 7.07
C THR A 157 26.33 -13.02 7.30
N ALA A 158 27.55 -13.54 7.16
CA ALA A 158 27.83 -14.96 7.41
C ALA A 158 27.77 -15.33 8.90
N GLN A 159 28.11 -14.40 9.79
CA GLN A 159 28.06 -14.54 11.24
C GLN A 159 27.23 -13.41 11.87
N PRO A 160 26.65 -13.64 13.07
CA PRO A 160 26.02 -12.56 13.82
C PRO A 160 27.03 -11.43 14.06
N LEU A 161 26.58 -10.19 13.89
CA LEU A 161 27.44 -9.02 14.09
C LEU A 161 27.54 -8.68 15.57
N ASP A 162 28.75 -8.29 15.98
CA ASP A 162 28.99 -7.71 17.30
C ASP A 162 28.47 -6.27 17.40
N GLU A 163 28.20 -5.79 18.62
CA GLU A 163 27.65 -4.46 18.87
C GLU A 163 28.57 -3.33 18.38
N ALA A 164 29.89 -3.53 18.46
CA ALA A 164 30.88 -2.59 17.92
C ALA A 164 30.73 -2.44 16.40
N SER A 165 30.69 -3.56 15.68
CA SER A 165 30.53 -3.58 14.22
C SER A 165 29.18 -3.03 13.78
N LEU A 166 28.10 -3.25 14.56
CA LEU A 166 26.79 -2.66 14.28
C LEU A 166 26.81 -1.13 14.37
N THR A 167 27.56 -0.58 15.30
CA THR A 167 27.65 0.88 15.51
C THR A 167 28.44 1.53 14.38
N GLU A 168 29.56 0.94 13.99
CA GLU A 168 30.35 1.36 12.82
C GLU A 168 29.52 1.29 11.53
N LEU A 169 28.78 0.20 11.33
CA LEU A 169 27.91 0.04 10.17
C LEU A 169 26.81 1.09 10.13
N LYS A 170 26.17 1.40 11.26
CA LYS A 170 25.18 2.48 11.31
C LYS A 170 25.79 3.82 10.91
N SER A 171 27.01 4.12 11.37
CA SER A 171 27.72 5.35 11.00
C SER A 171 28.01 5.42 9.50
N VAL A 172 28.58 4.35 8.94
CA VAL A 172 28.90 4.25 7.51
C VAL A 172 27.64 4.36 6.66
N LEU A 173 26.60 3.61 7.01
CA LEU A 173 25.34 3.57 6.26
C LEU A 173 24.62 4.92 6.32
N ASN A 174 24.65 5.64 7.44
CA ASN A 174 24.10 7.00 7.52
C ASN A 174 24.79 7.96 6.53
N GLY A 175 26.06 7.74 6.18
CA GLY A 175 26.75 8.50 5.14
C GLY A 175 26.26 8.21 3.71
N PHE A 176 25.64 7.06 3.48
CA PHE A 176 25.06 6.67 2.19
C PHE A 176 23.57 7.08 2.03
N LEU A 177 22.93 7.55 3.11
CA LEU A 177 21.53 7.99 3.12
C LEU A 177 21.41 9.47 2.71
N ALA A 178 20.24 9.87 2.20
CA ALA A 178 19.97 11.27 1.91
C ALA A 178 19.75 12.07 3.20
N LYS A 179 19.95 13.40 3.14
CA LYS A 179 19.76 14.29 4.31
C LYS A 179 18.34 14.15 4.87
N GLY A 180 18.23 13.69 6.12
CA GLY A 180 16.95 13.58 6.86
C GLY A 180 16.34 12.18 6.91
N GLU A 181 16.99 11.16 6.34
CA GLU A 181 16.53 9.77 6.41
C GLU A 181 17.06 9.07 7.68
N VAL A 182 16.21 8.30 8.35
CA VAL A 182 16.55 7.53 9.55
C VAL A 182 16.72 6.06 9.18
N LEU A 183 17.87 5.48 9.48
CA LEU A 183 18.14 4.10 9.10
C LEU A 183 17.48 3.10 10.05
N LYS A 184 16.65 2.21 9.51
CA LYS A 184 16.11 1.06 10.22
C LYS A 184 16.85 -0.21 9.80
N LEU A 185 17.77 -0.65 10.64
CA LEU A 185 18.65 -1.80 10.38
C LEU A 185 17.91 -3.11 10.69
N GLN A 186 17.84 -4.02 9.72
CA GLN A 186 17.44 -5.41 9.89
C GLN A 186 18.66 -6.30 9.60
N THR A 187 19.14 -7.02 10.60
CA THR A 187 20.23 -7.98 10.44
C THR A 187 19.68 -9.36 10.11
N LYS A 188 20.27 -10.00 9.10
CA LYS A 188 19.99 -11.38 8.72
C LYS A 188 21.29 -12.16 8.68
N THR A 189 21.31 -13.35 9.26
CA THR A 189 22.49 -14.22 9.21
C THR A 189 22.25 -15.31 8.19
N ASP A 190 23.15 -15.44 7.21
CA ASP A 190 23.14 -16.49 6.20
C ASP A 190 24.55 -17.06 6.03
N PRO A 191 24.82 -18.29 6.52
CA PRO A 191 26.12 -18.95 6.39
C PRO A 191 26.56 -19.15 4.94
N SER A 192 25.62 -19.14 3.99
CA SER A 192 25.88 -19.37 2.57
C SER A 192 26.69 -18.25 1.91
N VAL A 193 26.85 -17.11 2.58
CA VAL A 193 27.64 -15.96 2.11
C VAL A 193 29.14 -16.22 2.27
N LEU A 194 29.54 -17.19 3.11
CA LEU A 194 30.91 -17.62 3.47
C LEU A 194 31.77 -16.54 4.14
N GLY A 195 31.53 -15.25 3.86
CA GLY A 195 32.21 -14.11 4.44
C GLY A 195 31.82 -12.79 3.76
N GLY A 196 32.11 -11.68 4.43
CA GLY A 196 31.68 -10.35 3.98
C GLY A 196 30.20 -10.06 4.31
N MET A 197 29.62 -9.09 3.61
CA MET A 197 28.26 -8.62 3.85
C MET A 197 27.54 -8.24 2.56
N ILE A 198 26.21 -8.39 2.58
CA ILE A 198 25.30 -7.93 1.54
C ILE A 198 24.37 -6.90 2.18
N VAL A 199 24.32 -5.69 1.63
CA VAL A 199 23.54 -4.58 2.16
C VAL A 199 22.49 -4.16 1.14
N ASN A 200 21.23 -4.20 1.56
CA ASN A 200 20.08 -3.78 0.75
C ASN A 200 19.45 -2.54 1.39
N ILE A 201 19.56 -1.39 0.74
CA ILE A 201 19.01 -0.10 1.19
C ILE A 201 17.91 0.30 0.22
N GLY A 202 16.66 -0.02 0.54
CA GLY A 202 15.54 0.23 -0.38
C GLY A 202 15.78 -0.42 -1.75
N GLU A 203 16.08 0.42 -2.76
CA GLU A 203 16.37 -0.01 -4.14
C GLU A 203 17.88 -0.20 -4.43
N LYS A 204 18.77 0.24 -3.53
CA LYS A 204 20.21 0.09 -3.70
C LYS A 204 20.65 -1.25 -3.13
N TYR A 205 21.34 -2.02 -3.97
CA TYR A 205 21.90 -3.33 -3.62
C TYR A 205 23.43 -3.25 -3.65
N VAL A 206 24.09 -3.56 -2.54
CA VAL A 206 25.55 -3.59 -2.42
C VAL A 206 25.98 -4.95 -1.91
N ASP A 207 26.67 -5.71 -2.76
CA ASP A 207 27.18 -7.05 -2.42
C ASP A 207 28.70 -7.03 -2.32
N MET A 208 29.20 -7.23 -1.11
CA MET A 208 30.61 -7.40 -0.79
C MET A 208 30.91 -8.80 -0.25
N SER A 209 30.07 -9.79 -0.57
CA SER A 209 30.28 -11.17 -0.14
C SER A 209 31.47 -11.83 -0.83
N THR A 210 32.17 -12.69 -0.10
CA THR A 210 33.28 -13.49 -0.64
C THR A 210 32.77 -14.51 -1.65
N ARG A 211 31.57 -15.07 -1.43
CA ARG A 211 30.91 -15.96 -2.39
C ARG A 211 30.76 -15.32 -3.77
N SER A 212 30.20 -14.11 -3.85
CA SER A 212 30.00 -13.42 -5.13
C SER A 212 31.33 -13.08 -5.80
N LYS A 213 32.38 -12.76 -5.03
CA LYS A 213 33.74 -12.54 -5.58
C LYS A 213 34.32 -13.82 -6.19
N ILE A 214 34.22 -14.96 -5.51
CA ILE A 214 34.71 -16.26 -6.03
C ILE A 214 33.95 -16.67 -7.29
N GLN A 215 32.63 -16.48 -7.32
CA GLN A 215 31.80 -16.77 -8.48
C GLN A 215 32.17 -15.91 -9.69
N LYS A 216 32.39 -14.60 -9.49
CA LYS A 216 32.86 -13.69 -10.55
C LYS A 216 34.21 -14.14 -11.11
N LEU A 217 35.17 -14.48 -10.24
CA LEU A 217 36.50 -14.95 -10.67
C LEU A 217 36.42 -16.25 -11.47
N THR A 218 35.64 -17.22 -10.99
CA THR A 218 35.43 -18.51 -11.67
C THR A 218 34.77 -18.30 -13.04
N LYS A 219 33.83 -17.36 -13.15
CA LYS A 219 33.16 -17.03 -14.41
C LYS A 219 34.15 -16.45 -15.43
N ILE A 220 34.98 -15.50 -15.01
CA ILE A 220 36.01 -14.89 -15.89
C ILE A 220 36.99 -15.96 -16.38
N MET A 221 37.43 -16.85 -15.49
CA MET A 221 38.34 -17.95 -15.86
C MET A 221 37.72 -18.93 -16.87
N ARG A 222 36.40 -19.17 -16.81
CA ARG A 222 35.70 -20.03 -17.78
C ARG A 222 35.39 -19.35 -19.10
N GLU A 223 35.18 -18.04 -19.13
CA GLU A 223 34.95 -17.29 -20.37
C GLU A 223 36.26 -17.04 -21.15
N THR A 224 37.42 -17.15 -20.49
CA THR A 224 38.73 -16.93 -21.12
C THR A 224 39.35 -18.22 -21.70
N VAL A 225 38.73 -19.38 -21.46
CA VAL A 225 39.12 -20.69 -22.03
C VAL A 225 38.13 -21.08 -23.11
#